data_AF-A0A0F9R9A8-F1
#
_entry.id   AF-A0A0F9R9A8-F1
#
_cell.length_a   1.000
_cell.length_b   1.000
_cell.length_c   1.000
_cell.angle_alpha   90.00
_cell.angle_beta   90.00
_cell.angle_gamma   90.00
#
_symmetry.space_group_name_H-M   'P 1'
#
loop_
_entity.id
_entity.type
_entity.pdbx_description
1 polymer ?
#
loop_
_entity_poly.entity_id
_entity_poly.type
_entity_poly.pdbx_seq_one_letter_code
_entity_poly.pdbx_strand_id
1 'polypeptide(L)'
;MSGTKTDRTKEALRSMTQKSAAWLFGIDARTMRTAAWKDAPRNKDGKTYNAQALVVWRREVEAEAAGTDPLSAGGDSPALERFRNARADREELELSVRREQLVNVDEFLAWWDAEVVTSIRKKLERLARKYDQAAVDLVTSGLEQAGKAVSQRFGG
;
A
#
# COMPACT_ATOMS: atom_id res chain seq x y z
N MET A 1 -45.38 -35.80 17.00
CA MET A 1 -43.91 -35.92 17.08
C MET A 1 -43.30 -34.57 16.72
N SER A 2 -42.76 -33.86 17.71
CA SER A 2 -42.20 -32.52 17.52
C SER A 2 -40.75 -32.65 17.04
N GLY A 3 -40.49 -32.34 15.77
CA GLY A 3 -39.12 -32.25 15.25
C GLY A 3 -38.29 -31.28 16.09
N THR A 4 -37.11 -31.71 16.49
CA THR A 4 -36.12 -30.96 17.26
C THR A 4 -35.79 -29.64 16.54
N LYS A 5 -35.53 -28.55 17.27
CA LYS A 5 -35.25 -27.21 16.71
C LYS A 5 -34.22 -27.24 15.57
N THR A 6 -33.23 -28.12 15.68
CA THR A 6 -32.18 -28.38 14.67
C THR A 6 -32.72 -28.87 13.32
N ASP A 7 -33.76 -29.70 13.32
CA ASP A 7 -34.33 -30.28 12.11
C ASP A 7 -35.10 -29.22 11.32
N ARG A 8 -35.80 -28.32 12.03
CA ARG A 8 -36.48 -27.16 11.43
C ARG A 8 -35.50 -26.18 10.79
N THR A 9 -34.34 -25.93 11.41
CA THR A 9 -33.31 -25.05 10.83
C THR A 9 -32.72 -25.66 9.56
N LYS A 10 -32.43 -26.97 9.57
CA LYS A 10 -31.91 -27.68 8.39
C LYS A 10 -32.91 -27.65 7.23
N GLU A 11 -34.20 -27.79 7.54
CA GLU A 11 -35.27 -27.71 6.55
C GLU A 11 -35.36 -26.29 5.95
N ALA A 12 -35.28 -25.25 6.77
CA ALA A 12 -35.26 -23.85 6.30
C ALA A 12 -34.05 -23.53 5.41
N LEU A 13 -32.88 -24.14 5.68
CA LEU A 13 -31.67 -23.97 4.86
C LEU A 13 -31.73 -24.74 3.52
N ARG A 14 -32.61 -25.74 3.39
CA ARG A 14 -32.78 -26.50 2.14
C ARG A 14 -33.68 -25.79 1.13
N SER A 15 -34.53 -24.86 1.58
CA SER A 15 -35.54 -24.17 0.76
C SER A 15 -35.53 -22.65 0.96
N MET A 16 -34.35 -22.03 0.86
CA MET A 16 -34.19 -20.59 1.04
C MET A 16 -34.76 -19.81 -0.14
N THR A 17 -35.45 -18.70 0.18
CA THR A 17 -35.89 -17.74 -0.84
C THR A 17 -34.71 -16.96 -1.43
N GLN A 18 -34.90 -16.34 -2.60
CA GLN A 18 -33.88 -15.48 -3.22
C GLN A 18 -33.37 -14.38 -2.27
N LYS A 19 -34.24 -13.79 -1.44
CA LYS A 19 -33.85 -12.74 -0.47
C LYS A 19 -32.99 -13.32 0.66
N SER A 20 -33.34 -14.50 1.16
CA SER A 20 -32.57 -15.20 2.19
C SER A 20 -31.21 -15.67 1.66
N ALA A 21 -31.17 -16.15 0.41
CA ALA A 21 -29.93 -16.53 -0.26
C ALA A 21 -29.02 -15.32 -0.48
N ALA A 22 -29.57 -14.19 -0.94
CA ALA A 22 -28.80 -12.95 -1.09
C ALA A 22 -28.21 -12.46 0.24
N TRP A 23 -28.99 -12.54 1.32
CA TRP A 23 -28.53 -12.22 2.67
C TRP A 23 -27.36 -13.10 3.12
N LEU A 24 -27.37 -14.40 2.79
CA LEU A 24 -26.28 -15.34 3.13
C LEU A 24 -24.92 -14.90 2.57
N PHE A 25 -24.91 -14.27 1.40
CA PHE A 25 -23.70 -13.78 0.72
C PHE A 25 -23.46 -12.28 0.90
N GLY A 26 -24.27 -11.60 1.72
CA GLY A 26 -24.13 -10.16 1.96
C GLY A 26 -24.41 -9.28 0.74
N ILE A 27 -25.26 -9.74 -0.20
CA ILE A 27 -25.59 -9.01 -1.43
C ILE A 27 -27.08 -8.64 -1.50
N ASP A 28 -27.41 -7.69 -2.37
CA ASP A 28 -28.81 -7.35 -2.65
C ASP A 28 -29.52 -8.46 -3.44
N ALA A 29 -30.82 -8.64 -3.20
CA ALA A 29 -31.61 -9.67 -3.88
C ALA A 29 -31.62 -9.48 -5.41
N ARG A 30 -31.55 -8.24 -5.93
CA ARG A 30 -31.48 -7.98 -7.37
C ARG A 30 -30.18 -8.47 -7.99
N THR A 31 -29.08 -8.47 -7.23
CA THR A 31 -27.76 -8.94 -7.67
C THR A 31 -27.78 -10.44 -8.02
N MET A 32 -28.60 -11.24 -7.35
CA MET A 32 -28.83 -12.67 -7.67
C MET A 32 -29.42 -12.90 -9.07
N ARG A 33 -29.89 -11.86 -9.77
CA ARG A 33 -30.42 -11.95 -11.15
C ARG A 33 -29.42 -11.50 -12.20
N THR A 34 -28.22 -11.09 -11.79
CA THR A 34 -27.17 -10.63 -12.71
C THR A 34 -26.48 -11.81 -13.39
N ALA A 35 -25.68 -11.51 -14.43
CA ALA A 35 -24.91 -12.53 -15.14
C ALA A 35 -24.01 -13.37 -14.21
N ALA A 36 -23.44 -12.74 -13.17
CA ALA A 36 -22.59 -13.41 -12.19
C ALA A 36 -23.29 -14.47 -11.33
N TRP A 37 -24.63 -14.50 -11.32
CA TRP A 37 -25.45 -15.43 -10.51
C TRP A 37 -26.45 -16.22 -11.35
N LYS A 38 -26.35 -16.14 -12.69
CA LYS A 38 -27.29 -16.76 -13.61
C LYS A 38 -27.34 -18.28 -13.47
N ASP A 39 -26.19 -18.89 -13.24
CA ASP A 39 -26.01 -20.35 -13.18
C ASP A 39 -26.05 -20.89 -11.74
N ALA A 40 -26.48 -20.07 -10.78
CA ALA A 40 -26.62 -20.49 -9.39
C ALA A 40 -27.60 -21.67 -9.25
N PRO A 41 -27.24 -22.74 -8.53
CA PRO A 41 -28.04 -23.95 -8.44
C PRO A 41 -29.36 -23.69 -7.70
N ARG A 42 -30.47 -24.00 -8.38
CA ARG A 42 -31.83 -23.87 -7.84
C ARG A 42 -32.42 -25.24 -7.51
N ASN A 43 -33.35 -25.26 -6.57
CA ASN A 43 -34.15 -26.44 -6.30
C ASN A 43 -35.10 -26.73 -7.47
N LYS A 44 -35.70 -27.93 -7.47
CA LYS A 44 -36.63 -28.39 -8.53
C LYS A 44 -37.84 -27.48 -8.75
N ASP A 45 -38.19 -26.65 -7.76
CA ASP A 45 -39.26 -25.68 -7.85
C ASP A 45 -38.90 -24.41 -8.67
N GLY A 46 -37.63 -24.25 -9.05
CA GLY A 46 -37.10 -23.11 -9.79
C GLY A 46 -37.10 -21.77 -9.04
N LYS A 47 -37.57 -21.74 -7.79
CA LYS A 47 -37.80 -20.52 -7.00
C LYS A 47 -37.01 -20.47 -5.70
N THR A 48 -36.60 -21.61 -5.17
CA THR A 48 -35.82 -21.69 -3.93
C THR A 48 -34.41 -22.23 -4.17
N TYR A 49 -33.56 -22.02 -3.16
CA TYR A 49 -32.15 -22.38 -3.16
C TYR A 49 -31.86 -23.30 -1.97
N ASN A 50 -30.95 -24.25 -2.18
CA ASN A 50 -30.33 -25.00 -1.11
C ASN A 50 -29.04 -24.31 -0.69
N ALA A 51 -28.93 -23.92 0.58
CA ALA A 51 -27.78 -23.18 1.10
C ALA A 51 -26.44 -23.89 0.85
N GLN A 52 -26.41 -25.22 1.04
CA GLN A 52 -25.19 -26.01 0.91
C GLN A 52 -24.73 -26.06 -0.55
N ALA A 53 -25.64 -26.36 -1.47
CA ALA A 53 -25.34 -26.39 -2.90
C ALA A 53 -24.87 -25.03 -3.40
N LEU A 54 -25.50 -23.95 -2.91
CA LEU A 54 -25.18 -22.59 -3.31
C LEU A 54 -23.79 -22.14 -2.81
N VAL A 55 -23.39 -22.53 -1.60
CA VAL A 55 -22.05 -22.25 -1.06
C VAL A 55 -20.96 -23.03 -1.80
N VAL A 56 -21.21 -24.31 -2.11
CA VAL A 56 -20.26 -25.14 -2.87
C VAL A 56 -20.06 -24.56 -4.26
N TRP A 57 -21.15 -24.29 -4.99
CA TRP A 57 -21.09 -23.66 -6.31
C TRP A 57 -20.34 -22.33 -6.28
N ARG A 58 -20.59 -21.49 -5.27
CA ARG A 58 -19.92 -20.19 -5.18
C ARG A 58 -18.41 -20.34 -5.00
N ARG A 59 -17.97 -21.32 -4.22
CA ARG A 59 -16.54 -21.64 -4.07
C ARG A 59 -15.91 -22.14 -5.37
N GLU A 60 -16.64 -22.94 -6.14
CA GLU A 60 -16.17 -23.42 -7.44
C GLU A 60 -16.03 -22.27 -8.44
N VAL A 61 -17.04 -21.39 -8.53
CA VAL A 61 -16.97 -20.18 -9.38
C VAL A 61 -15.83 -19.25 -8.94
N GLU A 62 -15.60 -19.08 -7.64
CA GLU A 62 -14.48 -18.30 -7.13
C GLU A 62 -13.13 -18.98 -7.39
N ALA A 63 -13.05 -20.30 -7.33
CA ALA A 63 -11.85 -21.06 -7.68
C ALA A 63 -11.53 -20.98 -9.19
N GLU A 64 -12.55 -21.03 -10.05
CA GLU A 64 -12.39 -20.82 -11.50
C GLU A 64 -11.98 -19.37 -11.81
N ALA A 65 -12.60 -18.39 -11.16
CA ALA A 65 -12.21 -16.99 -11.27
C ALA A 65 -10.78 -16.74 -10.73
N ALA A 66 -10.38 -17.42 -9.65
CA ALA A 66 -9.04 -17.37 -9.09
C ALA A 66 -8.00 -18.11 -9.96
N GLY A 67 -8.40 -19.16 -10.68
CA GLY A 67 -7.61 -19.77 -11.76
C GLY A 67 -7.38 -18.82 -12.94
N THR A 68 -8.14 -17.72 -12.99
CA THR A 68 -8.03 -16.64 -13.97
C THR A 68 -7.49 -15.34 -13.34
N ASP A 69 -6.94 -15.39 -12.12
CA ASP A 69 -6.29 -14.25 -11.48
C ASP A 69 -4.88 -14.04 -12.08
N PRO A 70 -4.64 -12.96 -12.84
CA PRO A 70 -3.32 -12.67 -13.40
C PRO A 70 -2.25 -12.35 -12.33
N LEU A 71 -2.65 -12.20 -11.07
CA LEU A 71 -1.73 -12.05 -9.93
C LEU A 71 -1.32 -13.41 -9.32
N SER A 72 -2.10 -14.47 -9.52
CA SER A 72 -1.81 -15.82 -9.03
C SER A 72 -1.25 -16.75 -10.12
N ALA A 73 -1.55 -16.48 -11.39
CA ALA A 73 -0.78 -17.01 -12.50
C ALA A 73 0.54 -16.22 -12.56
N GLY A 74 1.65 -16.86 -12.19
CA GLY A 74 3.00 -16.36 -12.43
C GLY A 74 3.26 -16.22 -13.93
N GLY A 75 2.62 -15.25 -14.57
CA GLY A 75 2.97 -14.82 -15.90
C GLY A 75 4.26 -14.03 -15.78
N ASP A 76 5.35 -14.62 -16.28
CA ASP A 76 6.64 -13.98 -16.52
C ASP A 76 6.49 -12.87 -17.57
N SER A 77 5.72 -11.83 -17.23
CA SER A 77 5.62 -10.62 -18.03
C SER A 77 6.83 -9.75 -17.68
N PRO A 78 7.66 -9.35 -18.65
CA PRO A 78 8.80 -8.45 -18.41
C PRO A 78 8.41 -7.14 -17.71
N ALA A 79 7.15 -6.70 -17.84
CA ALA A 79 6.64 -5.53 -17.14
C ALA A 79 6.44 -5.78 -15.63
N LEU A 80 6.01 -6.98 -15.25
CA LEU A 80 5.80 -7.36 -13.85
C LEU A 80 7.15 -7.55 -13.13
N GLU A 81 8.13 -8.15 -13.80
CA GLU A 81 9.50 -8.27 -13.27
C GLU A 81 10.16 -6.90 -13.07
N ARG A 82 10.01 -5.98 -14.04
CA ARG A 82 10.47 -4.58 -13.86
C ARG A 82 9.83 -3.89 -12.67
N PHE A 83 8.53 -4.11 -12.47
CA PHE A 83 7.81 -3.53 -11.33
C PHE A 83 8.28 -4.13 -9.99
N ARG A 84 8.50 -5.45 -9.93
CA ARG A 84 9.03 -6.15 -8.75
C ARG A 84 10.41 -5.64 -8.37
N ASN A 85 11.30 -5.49 -9.36
CA ASN A 85 12.64 -4.95 -9.14
C ASN A 85 12.59 -3.50 -8.65
N ALA A 86 11.84 -2.63 -9.32
CA ALA A 86 11.71 -1.22 -8.90
C ALA A 86 11.12 -1.09 -7.48
N ARG A 87 10.22 -1.99 -7.09
CA ARG A 87 9.69 -2.04 -5.73
C ARG A 87 10.75 -2.50 -4.73
N ALA A 88 11.51 -3.54 -5.05
CA ALA A 88 12.60 -4.02 -4.21
C ALA A 88 13.66 -2.93 -3.99
N ASP A 89 14.05 -2.20 -5.06
CA ASP A 89 14.99 -1.08 -4.98
C ASP A 89 14.48 0.02 -4.05
N ARG A 90 13.17 0.33 -4.12
CA ARG A 90 12.57 1.32 -3.21
C ARG A 90 12.60 0.87 -1.76
N GLU A 91 12.28 -0.39 -1.50
CA GLU A 91 12.29 -0.97 -0.15
C GLU A 91 13.73 -1.01 0.41
N GLU A 92 14.74 -1.27 -0.42
CA GLU A 92 16.16 -1.21 -0.04
C GLU A 92 16.61 0.22 0.31
N LEU A 93 16.20 1.23 -0.46
CA LEU A 93 16.49 2.63 -0.15
C LEU A 93 15.82 3.09 1.15
N GLU A 94 14.54 2.74 1.35
CA GLU A 94 13.82 3.05 2.60
C GLU A 94 14.49 2.39 3.82
N LEU A 95 14.95 1.15 3.65
CA LEU A 95 15.66 0.41 4.70
C LEU A 95 17.03 1.03 4.98
N SER A 96 17.74 1.52 3.96
CA SER A 96 19.02 2.22 4.10
C SER A 96 18.88 3.56 4.82
N VAL A 97 17.78 4.30 4.58
CA VAL A 97 17.43 5.50 5.37
C VAL A 97 17.19 5.14 6.84
N ARG A 98 16.41 4.08 7.12
CA ARG A 98 16.17 3.61 8.50
C ARG A 98 17.44 3.16 9.22
N ARG A 99 18.45 2.69 8.48
CA ARG A 99 19.77 2.32 9.00
C ARG A 99 20.71 3.52 9.13
N GLU A 100 20.24 4.75 8.90
CA GLU A 100 21.03 5.97 8.95
C GLU A 100 22.20 5.98 7.94
N GLN A 101 22.11 5.18 6.88
CA GLN A 101 23.12 5.11 5.82
C GLN A 101 22.85 6.11 4.69
N LEU A 102 21.61 6.57 4.59
CA LEU A 102 21.16 7.59 3.64
C LEU A 102 20.40 8.68 4.38
N VAL A 103 20.52 9.92 3.90
CA VAL A 103 19.76 11.05 4.40
C VAL A 103 18.82 11.55 3.29
N ASN A 104 17.62 11.96 3.69
CA ASN A 104 16.76 12.72 2.78
C ASN A 104 17.38 14.11 2.56
N VAL A 105 17.78 14.40 1.34
CA VAL A 105 18.50 15.64 0.99
C VAL A 105 17.64 16.87 1.24
N ASP A 106 16.35 16.84 0.90
CA ASP A 106 15.46 18.00 1.07
C ASP A 106 15.24 18.32 2.55
N GLU A 107 15.01 17.28 3.36
CA GLU A 107 14.86 17.42 4.82
C GLU A 107 16.16 17.92 5.47
N PHE A 108 17.30 17.36 5.04
CA PHE A 108 18.61 17.78 5.49
C PHE A 108 18.89 19.25 5.15
N LEU A 109 18.62 19.67 3.92
CA LEU A 109 18.82 21.06 3.48
C LEU A 109 17.92 22.03 4.25
N ALA A 110 16.65 21.67 4.47
CA ALA A 110 15.74 22.48 5.26
C ALA A 110 16.23 22.66 6.71
N TRP A 111 16.67 21.59 7.37
CA TRP A 111 17.25 21.64 8.70
C TRP A 111 18.57 22.44 8.72
N TRP A 112 19.46 22.18 7.76
CA TRP A 112 20.75 22.83 7.64
C TRP A 112 20.62 24.36 7.49
N ASP A 113 19.69 24.81 6.65
CA ASP A 113 19.44 26.24 6.45
C ASP A 113 18.86 26.90 7.71
N ALA A 114 17.90 26.24 8.36
CA ALA A 114 17.22 26.76 9.54
C ALA A 114 18.15 26.83 10.77
N GLU A 115 18.86 25.74 11.08
CA GLU A 115 19.60 25.61 12.33
C GLU A 115 21.06 26.04 12.20
N VAL A 116 21.70 25.74 11.06
CA VAL A 116 23.15 25.95 10.87
C VAL A 116 23.41 27.28 10.17
N VAL A 117 22.93 27.45 8.93
CA VAL A 117 23.26 28.62 8.09
C VAL A 117 22.75 29.91 8.72
N THR A 118 21.51 29.92 9.21
CA THR A 118 20.92 31.11 9.84
C THR A 118 21.69 31.55 11.08
N SER A 119 22.17 30.60 11.90
CA SER A 119 22.97 30.90 13.10
C SER A 119 24.33 31.50 12.74
N ILE A 120 25.00 30.92 11.74
CA ILE A 120 26.28 31.44 11.22
C ILE A 120 26.08 32.86 10.69
N ARG A 121 25.06 33.11 9.85
CA ARG A 121 24.77 34.42 9.27
C ARG A 121 24.61 35.50 10.35
N LYS A 122 23.77 35.23 11.37
CA LYS A 122 23.56 36.16 12.50
C LYS A 122 24.85 36.46 13.27
N LYS A 123 25.74 35.47 13.42
CA LYS A 123 27.03 35.66 14.10
C LYS A 123 28.01 36.45 13.23
N LEU A 124 28.04 36.21 11.93
CA LEU A 124 28.86 36.98 10.99
C LEU A 124 28.42 38.44 10.92
N GLU A 125 27.12 38.72 10.93
CA GLU A 125 26.60 40.09 11.01
C GLU A 125 27.08 40.81 12.30
N ARG A 126 27.07 40.11 13.44
CA ARG A 126 27.60 40.65 14.70
C ARG A 126 29.11 40.86 14.65
N LEU A 127 29.84 39.96 13.99
CA LEU A 127 31.28 40.05 13.80
C LEU A 127 31.62 41.29 12.96
N ALA A 128 30.91 41.49 11.84
CA ALA A 128 31.05 42.64 10.96
C ALA A 128 30.90 43.97 11.71
N ARG A 129 29.89 44.06 12.58
CA ARG A 129 29.62 45.26 13.38
C ARG A 129 30.73 45.57 14.39
N LYS A 130 31.42 44.55 14.88
CA LYS A 130 32.41 44.69 15.97
C LYS A 130 33.84 44.82 15.46
N TYR A 131 34.17 44.14 14.37
CA TYR A 131 35.55 43.98 13.88
C TYR A 131 35.68 44.21 12.39
N ASP A 132 34.71 44.89 11.77
CA ASP A 132 34.64 45.18 10.34
C ASP A 132 34.48 43.96 9.41
N GLN A 133 34.40 44.24 8.11
CA GLN A 133 34.15 43.26 7.07
C GLN A 133 35.34 42.32 6.83
N ALA A 134 36.58 42.75 7.09
CA ALA A 134 37.77 41.92 6.89
C ALA A 134 37.77 40.70 7.83
N ALA A 135 37.23 40.85 9.04
CA ALA A 135 37.04 39.73 9.97
C ALA A 135 36.02 38.70 9.43
N VAL A 136 34.96 39.15 8.74
CA VAL A 136 33.97 38.26 8.11
C VAL A 136 34.57 37.55 6.90
N ASP A 137 35.35 38.26 6.09
CA ASP A 137 35.97 37.70 4.88
C ASP A 137 36.96 36.58 5.23
N LEU A 138 37.69 36.73 6.34
CA LEU A 138 38.58 35.67 6.85
C LEU A 138 37.82 34.40 7.21
N VAL A 139 36.69 34.52 7.94
CA VAL A 139 35.87 33.37 8.32
C VAL A 139 35.22 32.73 7.10
N THR A 140 34.71 33.54 6.18
CA THR A 140 34.07 33.08 4.94
C THR A 140 35.06 32.32 4.06
N SER A 141 36.29 32.83 3.93
CA SER A 141 37.38 32.14 3.22
C SER A 141 37.70 30.77 3.83
N GLY A 142 37.69 30.66 5.16
CA GLY A 142 37.87 29.39 5.86
C GLY A 142 36.74 28.39 5.58
N LEU A 143 35.48 28.86 5.56
CA LEU A 143 34.32 28.03 5.22
C LEU A 143 34.37 27.55 3.76
N GLU A 144 34.79 28.41 2.82
CA GLU A 144 34.98 28.02 1.42
C GLU A 144 36.07 26.96 1.25
N GLN A 145 37.20 27.09 1.96
CA GLN A 145 38.26 26.09 1.94
C GLN A 145 37.78 24.74 2.50
N ALA A 146 37.03 24.76 3.61
CA ALA A 146 36.42 23.55 4.15
C ALA A 146 35.45 22.91 3.15
N GLY A 147 34.61 23.73 2.50
CA GLY A 147 33.70 23.28 1.45
C GLY A 147 34.44 22.61 0.28
N LYS A 148 35.53 23.23 -0.21
CA LYS A 148 36.38 22.64 -1.25
C LYS A 148 36.98 21.30 -0.83
N ALA A 149 37.47 21.19 0.40
CA ALA A 149 38.05 19.95 0.91
C ALA A 149 37.01 18.80 0.98
N VAL A 150 35.78 19.11 1.40
CA VAL A 150 34.67 18.15 1.40
C VAL A 150 34.30 17.75 -0.02
N SER A 151 34.12 18.71 -0.94
CA SER A 151 33.80 18.41 -2.34
C SER A 151 34.88 17.59 -3.03
N GLN A 152 36.17 17.83 -2.75
CA GLN A 152 37.24 17.00 -3.28
C GLN A 152 37.22 15.56 -2.75
N ARG A 153 36.82 15.37 -1.49
CA ARG A 153 36.77 14.06 -0.87
C ARG A 153 35.58 13.22 -1.34
N PHE A 154 34.44 13.87 -1.60
CA PHE A 154 33.14 13.20 -1.80
C PHE A 154 32.43 13.52 -3.12
N GLY A 155 32.82 14.57 -3.85
CA GLY A 155 32.15 15.05 -5.07
C GLY A 155 32.68 14.44 -6.37
N GLY A 156 32.85 13.12 -6.39
CA GLY A 156 33.24 12.37 -7.60
C GLY A 156 32.32 12.62 -8.79
#